data_AF-A3U241-F1
#
_entry.id   AF-A3U241-F1
#
_cell.length_a   1.000
_cell.length_b   1.000
_cell.length_c   1.000
_cell.angle_alpha   90.00
_cell.angle_beta   90.00
_cell.angle_gamma   90.00
#
_symmetry.space_group_name_H-M   'P 1'
#
loop_
_entity.id
_entity.type
_entity.pdbx_description
1 polymer ?
#
loop_
_entity_poly.entity_id
_entity_poly.type
_entity_poly.pdbx_seq_one_letter_code
_entity_poly.pdbx_strand_id
1 'polypeptide(L)' 'MTRNTLILCAALALIALPGLAGAACTVEYKAKQDDPLRLTVGTLEVASCDRAAAEAEARAVLAQRGWTLLKVLSVTG' A
#
# COMPACT_ATOMS: atom_id res chain seq x y z
N MET A 1 -33.83 -30.57 44.50
CA MET A 1 -34.13 -29.20 44.97
C MET A 1 -33.30 -28.23 44.15
N THR A 2 -33.95 -27.19 43.61
CA THR A 2 -33.41 -25.92 43.06
C THR A 2 -32.47 -25.97 41.84
N ARG A 3 -32.93 -25.63 40.63
CA ARG A 3 -33.27 -24.30 40.04
C ARG A 3 -32.04 -23.51 39.56
N ASN A 4 -31.88 -23.41 38.23
CA ASN A 4 -31.50 -22.22 37.43
C ASN A 4 -31.13 -22.71 36.01
N THR A 5 -31.99 -22.76 34.99
CA THR A 5 -32.65 -21.68 34.25
C THR A 5 -31.72 -20.55 33.78
N LEU A 6 -31.75 -20.30 32.47
CA LEU A 6 -31.18 -19.21 31.65
C LEU A 6 -29.67 -19.30 31.35
N ILE A 7 -29.27 -19.73 30.14
CA ILE A 7 -29.25 -18.94 28.90
C ILE A 7 -28.62 -17.56 29.13
N LEU A 8 -27.35 -17.41 28.77
CA LEU A 8 -26.90 -16.17 28.17
C LEU A 8 -25.76 -16.45 27.18
N CYS A 9 -26.15 -16.53 25.92
CA CYS A 9 -25.28 -16.45 24.76
C CYS A 9 -24.42 -15.18 24.87
N ALA A 10 -23.17 -15.30 25.31
CA ALA A 10 -22.18 -14.25 25.10
C ALA A 10 -21.68 -14.35 23.66
N ALA A 11 -22.51 -13.89 22.72
CA ALA A 11 -22.12 -13.65 21.35
C ALA A 11 -21.01 -12.60 21.37
N LEU A 12 -19.76 -13.04 21.21
CA LEU A 12 -18.63 -12.16 20.96
C LEU A 12 -18.82 -11.60 19.54
N ALA A 13 -19.57 -10.51 19.43
CA ALA A 13 -19.66 -9.74 18.20
C ALA A 13 -18.29 -9.14 17.92
N LEU A 14 -17.47 -9.85 17.15
CA LEU A 14 -16.30 -9.27 16.49
C LEU A 14 -16.83 -8.22 15.53
N ILE A 15 -16.78 -6.97 15.96
CA ILE A 15 -17.05 -5.81 15.12
C ILE A 15 -15.88 -5.74 14.13
N ALA A 16 -16.03 -6.39 12.98
CA ALA A 16 -15.16 -6.15 11.85
C ALA A 16 -15.37 -4.70 11.43
N LEU A 17 -14.51 -3.79 11.88
CA LEU A 17 -14.44 -2.46 11.28
C LEU A 17 -14.08 -2.67 9.81
N PRO A 18 -14.93 -2.30 8.85
CA PRO A 18 -14.48 -2.19 7.48
C PRO A 18 -13.42 -1.10 7.48
N GLY A 19 -12.15 -1.50 7.38
CA GLY A 19 -11.07 -0.56 7.10
C GLY A 19 -11.49 0.20 5.86
N LEU A 20 -11.61 1.52 5.99
CA LEU A 20 -11.83 2.43 4.88
C LEU A 20 -10.65 2.22 3.92
N ALA A 21 -10.82 1.36 2.92
CA ALA A 21 -9.94 1.26 1.78
C ALA A 21 -10.14 2.53 0.96
N GLY A 22 -9.60 3.65 1.47
CA GLY A 22 -9.28 4.78 0.62
C GLY A 22 -8.37 4.23 -0.46
N ALA A 23 -8.73 4.44 -1.72
CA ALA A 23 -7.99 3.84 -2.82
C ALA A 23 -6.56 4.41 -2.82
N ALA A 24 -5.63 3.64 -2.25
CA ALA A 24 -4.23 4.02 -2.15
C ALA A 24 -3.65 3.95 -3.55
N CYS A 25 -3.33 5.12 -4.12
CA CYS A 25 -2.72 5.19 -5.44
C CYS A 25 -1.35 4.53 -5.36
N THR A 26 -1.13 3.46 -6.13
CA THR A 26 0.11 2.70 -6.14
C THR A 26 0.73 2.77 -7.51
N VAL A 27 2.04 2.98 -7.59
CA VAL A 27 2.79 2.95 -8.84
C VAL A 27 3.80 1.81 -8.82
N GLU A 28 3.75 0.95 -9.83
CA GLU A 28 4.73 -0.10 -10.08
C GLU A 28 5.83 0.45 -10.99
N TYR A 29 7.09 0.24 -10.63
CA TYR A 29 8.21 0.86 -11.32
C TYR A 29 9.42 -0.06 -11.44
N LYS A 30 10.30 0.30 -12.38
CA LYS A 30 11.69 -0.19 -12.47
C LYS A 30 12.64 0.93 -12.08
N ALA A 31 13.63 0.63 -11.26
CA ALA A 31 14.67 1.58 -10.86
C ALA A 31 16.06 0.96 -10.90
N LYS A 32 17.08 1.82 -10.98
CA LYS A 32 18.50 1.43 -10.89
C LYS A 32 19.24 2.21 -9.82
N GLN A 33 20.28 1.60 -9.27
CA GLN A 33 21.35 2.29 -8.55
C GLN A 33 22.62 2.08 -9.37
N ASP A 34 23.44 3.12 -9.52
CA ASP A 34 24.74 3.02 -10.18
C ASP A 34 25.84 2.83 -9.11
N ASP A 35 26.94 2.18 -9.49
CA ASP A 35 28.18 2.02 -8.69
C ASP A 35 28.00 1.52 -7.23
N PRO A 36 27.71 0.21 -7.00
CA PRO A 36 27.58 -0.87 -7.99
C PRO A 36 26.20 -0.88 -8.67
N LEU A 37 26.17 -1.30 -9.93
CA LEU A 37 24.92 -1.38 -10.69
C LEU A 37 23.95 -2.38 -10.03
N ARG A 38 22.80 -1.87 -9.57
CA ARG A 38 21.68 -2.67 -9.06
C ARG A 38 20.40 -2.31 -9.79
N LEU A 39 19.56 -3.30 -10.05
CA LEU A 39 18.25 -3.13 -10.68
C LEU A 39 17.19 -3.67 -9.74
N THR A 40 16.07 -2.97 -9.64
CA THR A 40 14.93 -3.43 -8.87
C THR A 40 13.61 -3.12 -9.56
N VAL A 41 12.61 -3.94 -9.26
CA VAL A 41 11.21 -3.70 -9.58
C VAL A 41 10.48 -3.62 -8.26
N GLY A 42 9.61 -2.64 -8.09
CA GLY A 42 8.87 -2.47 -6.86
C GLY A 42 7.61 -1.64 -7.05
N THR A 43 6.90 -1.46 -5.95
CA THR A 43 5.72 -0.60 -5.86
C THR A 43 5.97 0.49 -4.82
N LEU A 44 5.41 1.68 -5.04
CA LEU A 44 5.25 2.68 -3.99
C LEU A 44 3.83 3.23 -3.98
N GLU A 45 3.36 3.60 -2.80
CA GLU A 45 2.15 4.40 -2.64
C GLU A 45 2.48 5.86 -2.92
N VAL A 46 1.60 6.53 -3.65
CA VAL A 46 1.68 7.94 -4.04
C VAL A 46 0.40 8.65 -3.66
N ALA A 47 0.43 9.97 -3.59
CA ALA A 47 -0.73 10.77 -3.22
C ALA A 47 -1.78 10.87 -4.33
N SER A 48 -1.38 10.71 -5.59
CA SER A 48 -2.25 10.88 -6.76
C SER A 48 -2.14 9.71 -7.74
N CYS A 49 -3.29 9.30 -8.27
CA CYS A 49 -3.41 8.26 -9.28
C CYS A 49 -3.21 8.81 -10.71
N ASP A 50 -3.06 10.13 -10.86
CA ASP A 50 -2.62 10.71 -12.11
C ASP A 50 -1.20 10.22 -12.43
N ARG A 51 -1.00 9.72 -13.65
CA ARG A 51 0.26 9.08 -14.03
C ARG A 51 1.45 10.03 -13.96
N ALA A 52 1.28 11.30 -14.35
CA ALA A 52 2.37 12.26 -14.35
C ALA A 52 2.75 12.68 -12.93
N ALA A 53 1.75 12.94 -12.08
CA ALA A 53 1.96 13.23 -10.66
C ALA A 53 2.61 12.04 -9.93
N ALA A 54 2.09 10.82 -10.14
CA ALA A 54 2.64 9.58 -9.59
C ALA A 54 4.10 9.36 -10.00
N GLU A 55 4.45 9.59 -11.28
CA GLU A 55 5.83 9.45 -11.74
C GLU A 55 6.77 10.48 -11.10
N ALA A 56 6.33 11.74 -10.98
CA ALA A 56 7.13 12.80 -10.37
C ALA A 56 7.41 12.49 -8.88
N GLU A 57 6.38 12.06 -8.15
CA GLU A 57 6.50 11.65 -6.74
C GLU A 57 7.40 10.41 -6.60
N ALA A 58 7.18 9.38 -7.42
CA ALA A 58 8.02 8.18 -7.47
C ALA A 58 9.50 8.54 -7.67
N ARG A 59 9.78 9.41 -8.63
CA ARG A 59 11.14 9.86 -8.96
C ARG A 59 11.78 10.57 -7.78
N ALA A 60 11.04 11.45 -7.10
CA ALA A 60 11.54 12.17 -5.93
C ALA A 60 11.86 11.21 -4.77
N VAL A 61 10.94 10.29 -4.45
CA VAL A 61 11.11 9.30 -3.37
C VAL A 61 12.27 8.35 -3.65
N LEU A 62 12.40 7.88 -4.90
CA LEU A 62 13.50 6.99 -5.29
C LEU A 62 14.85 7.68 -5.26
N ALA A 63 14.92 8.93 -5.75
CA ALA A 63 16.16 9.70 -5.75
C ALA A 63 16.70 9.92 -4.32
N GLN A 64 15.81 10.18 -3.35
CA GLN A 64 16.19 10.28 -1.93
C GLN A 64 16.80 8.99 -1.37
N ARG A 65 16.46 7.84 -1.96
CA ARG A 65 16.99 6.51 -1.61
C ARG A 65 18.18 6.09 -2.48
N GLY A 66 18.72 7.02 -3.27
CA GLY A 66 19.82 6.76 -4.22
C GLY A 66 19.39 5.98 -5.47
N TRP A 67 18.09 5.72 -5.67
CA TRP A 67 17.58 5.02 -6.83
C TRP A 67 17.17 6.00 -7.94
N THR A 68 17.53 5.68 -9.17
CA THR A 68 17.07 6.37 -10.37
C THR A 68 15.89 5.62 -10.97
N LEU A 69 14.74 6.29 -11.08
CA LEU A 69 13.57 5.76 -11.76
C LEU A 69 13.86 5.56 -13.26
N LEU A 70 13.69 4.33 -13.74
CA LEU A 70 13.85 3.98 -15.16
C LEU A 70 12.52 4.03 -15.91
N LYS A 71 11.47 3.44 -15.34
CA LYS A 71 10.16 3.35 -15.99
C LYS A 71 9.04 3.09 -14.99
N VAL A 72 7.92 3.78 -15.18
CA VAL A 72 6.64 3.43 -14.57
C VAL A 72 5.93 2.37 -15.42
N LEU A 73 5.63 1.23 -14.81
CA LEU A 73 4.95 0.10 -15.42
C LEU A 73 3.43 0.29 -15.36
N SER A 74 2.89 0.54 -14.18
CA SER A 74 1.46 0.70 -13.92
C SER A 74 1.21 1.74 -12.83
N VAL A 75 0.04 2.37 -12.87
CA VAL A 75 -0.49 3.19 -11.77
C VAL A 75 -1.90 2.66 -11.51
N THR A 76 -2.17 2.30 -10.26
CA THR A 76 -3.41 1.67 -9.81
C THR A 76 -4.01 2.51 -8.69
N GLY A 77 -5.32 2.65 -8.67
CA GLY A 77 -6.07 3.48 -7.75
C GLY A 77 -7.54 3.12 -7.70
#